data_AF-A0A950R3F0-F1
#
_entry.id   AF-A0A950R3F0-F1
#
_cell.length_a   1.000
_cell.length_b   1.000
_cell.length_c   1.000
_cell.angle_alpha   90.00
_cell.angle_beta   90.00
_cell.angle_gamma   90.00
#
_symmetry.space_group_name_H-M   'P 1'
#
loop_
_entity.id
_entity.type
_entity.pdbx_description
1 polymer ?
#
loop_
_entity_poly.entity_id
_entity_poly.type
_entity_poly.pdbx_seq_one_letter_code
_entity_poly.pdbx_strand_id
1 'polypeptide(L)' 'AVPHTSTFGLTNATVFYLLLLADKGLERACEESEAVKEGVNTYHGEITHAAVAESQGKPWREFEAVA' A
#
# COMPACT_ATOMS: atom_id res chain seq x y z
N ALA A 1 -5.72 -6.19 -25.67
CA ALA A 1 -5.97 -6.28 -24.22
C ALA A 1 -6.54 -7.65 -23.89
N VAL A 2 -6.18 -8.26 -22.76
CA VAL A 2 -6.62 -9.61 -22.32
C VAL A 2 -7.27 -9.56 -20.92
N PRO A 3 -8.35 -8.77 -20.75
CA PRO A 3 -8.87 -8.40 -19.44
C PRO A 3 -9.28 -9.60 -18.57
N HIS A 4 -9.93 -10.61 -19.16
CA HIS A 4 -10.36 -11.80 -18.43
C HIS A 4 -9.19 -12.50 -17.73
N THR A 5 -8.12 -12.82 -18.47
CA THR A 5 -6.94 -13.48 -17.92
C THR A 5 -6.17 -12.58 -16.96
N SER A 6 -5.98 -11.30 -17.28
CA SER A 6 -5.23 -10.38 -16.42
C SER A 6 -5.95 -10.08 -15.10
N THR A 7 -7.28 -10.03 -15.09
CA THR A 7 -8.05 -9.87 -13.85
C THR A 7 -7.81 -11.04 -12.92
N PHE A 8 -7.94 -12.28 -13.39
CA PHE A 8 -7.65 -13.45 -12.55
C PHE A 8 -6.20 -13.47 -12.05
N GLY A 9 -5.23 -13.12 -12.91
CA GLY A 9 -3.84 -13.01 -12.50
C GLY A 9 -3.63 -11.99 -11.37
N LEU A 10 -4.18 -10.80 -11.51
CA LEU A 10 -4.07 -9.74 -10.51
C LEU A 10 -4.79 -10.12 -9.21
N THR A 11 -6.05 -10.54 -9.28
CA THR A 11 -6.85 -10.84 -8.07
C THR A 11 -6.30 -12.02 -7.31
N ASN A 12 -5.77 -13.05 -7.99
CA ASN A 12 -5.13 -14.18 -7.31
C ASN A 12 -3.87 -13.75 -6.54
N ALA A 13 -3.16 -12.72 -7.03
CA ALA A 13 -2.00 -12.16 -6.34
C ALA A 13 -2.40 -11.21 -5.20
N THR A 14 -3.52 -10.48 -5.32
CA THR A 14 -3.88 -9.41 -4.37
C THR A 14 -4.91 -9.80 -3.31
N VAL A 15 -5.66 -10.89 -3.49
CA VAL A 15 -6.77 -11.26 -2.59
C VAL A 15 -6.34 -11.47 -1.14
N PHE A 16 -5.13 -11.99 -0.89
CA PHE A 16 -4.64 -12.20 0.49
C PHE A 16 -4.37 -10.88 1.22
N TYR A 17 -3.83 -9.88 0.52
CA TYR A 17 -3.63 -8.53 1.08
C TYR A 17 -4.96 -7.83 1.32
N LEU A 18 -5.93 -8.00 0.41
CA LEU A 18 -7.29 -7.48 0.59
C LEU A 18 -7.93 -8.03 1.86
N LEU A 19 -7.85 -9.34 2.08
CA LEU A 19 -8.43 -9.98 3.28
C LEU A 19 -7.74 -9.50 4.56
N LEU A 20 -6.41 -9.37 4.55
CA LEU A 20 -5.64 -8.85 5.69
C LEU A 20 -6.08 -7.42 6.05
N LEU A 21 -6.19 -6.53 5.06
CA LEU A 21 -6.63 -5.15 5.24
C LEU A 21 -8.08 -5.07 5.72
N ALA A 22 -8.97 -5.90 5.16
CA ALA A 22 -10.38 -5.91 5.52
C ALA A 22 -10.63 -6.39 6.96
N ASP A 23 -9.84 -7.36 7.44
CA ASP A 23 -9.97 -7.93 8.78
C ASP A 23 -9.35 -7.02 9.86
N LYS A 24 -8.23 -6.37 9.56
CA LYS A 24 -7.38 -5.72 10.58
C LYS A 24 -7.25 -4.21 10.47
N GLY A 25 -7.66 -3.61 9.35
CA GLY A 25 -7.32 -2.23 9.04
C GLY A 25 -5.86 -2.06 8.58
N LEU A 26 -5.49 -0.84 8.20
CA LEU A 26 -4.21 -0.57 7.55
C LEU A 26 -3.03 -0.67 8.52
N GLU A 27 -3.12 0.01 9.66
CA GLU A 27 -2.01 0.12 10.63
C GLU A 27 -1.58 -1.27 11.09
N ARG A 28 -2.55 -2.08 11.52
CA ARG A 28 -2.26 -3.44 11.98
C ARG A 28 -1.81 -4.36 10.84
N ALA A 29 -2.32 -4.18 9.62
CA ALA A 29 -1.85 -4.94 8.47
C ALA A 29 -0.38 -4.61 8.12
N CYS A 30 0.04 -3.34 8.25
CA CYS A 30 1.42 -2.92 8.04
C CYS A 30 2.38 -3.48 9.10
N GLU A 31 1.96 -3.55 10.36
CA GLU A 31 2.75 -4.20 11.42
C GLU A 31 2.99 -5.69 11.17
N GLU A 32 2.02 -6.37 10.54
CA GLU A 32 2.06 -7.81 10.30
C GLU A 32 2.60 -8.19 8.92
N SER A 33 2.67 -7.24 7.98
CA SER A 33 3.12 -7.46 6.61
C SER A 33 3.93 -6.29 6.09
N GLU A 34 5.25 -6.47 6.02
CA GLU A 34 6.16 -5.47 5.44
C GLU A 34 5.79 -5.15 3.98
N ALA A 35 5.30 -6.13 3.21
CA ALA A 35 4.86 -5.92 1.83
C ALA A 35 3.66 -4.95 1.72
N VAL A 36 2.74 -4.97 2.70
CA VAL A 36 1.64 -3.99 2.75
C VAL A 36 2.19 -2.62 3.12
N LYS A 37 3.08 -2.55 4.11
CA LYS A 37 3.69 -1.31 4.57
C LYS A 37 4.49 -0.60 3.47
N GLU A 38 5.36 -1.32 2.77
CA GLU A 38 6.13 -0.80 1.63
C GLU A 38 5.21 -0.31 0.48
N GLY A 39 3.98 -0.84 0.39
CA GLY A 39 2.99 -0.42 -0.58
C GLY A 39 2.26 0.89 -0.25
N VAL A 40 2.43 1.47 0.94
CA VAL A 40 1.71 2.69 1.36
C VAL A 40 2.41 3.94 0.83
N ASN A 41 1.76 4.63 -0.12
CA ASN A 41 2.30 5.86 -0.70
C ASN A 41 1.84 7.15 0.00
N THR A 42 0.66 7.14 0.62
CA THR A 42 0.08 8.31 1.28
C THR A 42 -0.75 7.91 2.48
N TYR A 43 -0.71 8.71 3.55
CA TYR A 43 -1.54 8.51 4.73
C TYR A 43 -1.82 9.84 5.44
N HIS A 44 -3.07 10.08 5.88
CA HIS A 44 -3.53 11.33 6.53
C HIS A 44 -3.06 12.65 5.88
N GLY A 45 -3.02 12.69 4.55
CA GLY A 45 -2.62 13.89 3.79
C GLY A 45 -1.12 14.07 3.60
N GLU A 46 -0.29 13.18 4.15
CA GLU A 46 1.16 13.13 3.97
C GLU A 46 1.54 12.07 2.93
N ILE A 47 2.66 12.29 2.24
CA ILE A 47 3.30 11.25 1.41
C ILE A 47 4.19 10.40 2.32
N THR A 48 4.05 9.08 2.22
CA THR A 48 4.80 8.13 3.05
C THR A 48 5.88 7.36 2.28
N HIS A 49 5.87 7.45 0.96
CA HIS A 49 6.87 6.78 0.11
C HIS A 49 7.85 7.79 -0.51
N ALA A 50 9.14 7.66 -0.16
CA ALA A 50 10.19 8.62 -0.54
C ALA A 50 10.29 8.85 -2.06
N ALA A 51 10.32 7.78 -2.87
CA ALA A 51 10.43 7.91 -4.32
C ALA A 51 9.25 8.65 -4.97
N VAL A 52 8.04 8.52 -4.42
CA VAL A 52 6.86 9.27 -4.88
C VAL A 52 7.07 10.75 -4.60
N ALA A 53 7.46 11.10 -3.37
CA ALA A 53 7.75 12.48 -2.99
C ALA A 53 8.85 13.12 -3.85
N GLU A 54 9.94 12.41 -4.11
CA GLU A 54 11.01 12.86 -4.99
C GLU A 54 10.49 13.15 -6.39
N SER A 55 9.73 12.22 -6.99
CA SER A 55 9.17 12.40 -8.33
C SER A 55 8.22 13.59 -8.45
N GLN A 56 7.55 13.96 -7.35
CA GLN A 56 6.57 15.04 -7.30
C GLN A 56 7.15 16.36 -6.74
N GLY A 57 8.41 16.38 -6.28
CA GLY A 57 9.03 17.53 -5.63
C GLY A 57 8.35 17.94 -4.32
N LYS A 58 7.85 16.97 -3.53
CA LYS A 58 7.08 17.19 -2.29
C LYS A 58 7.80 16.60 -1.07
N PRO A 59 7.53 17.11 0.15
CA PRO A 59 8.03 16.47 1.37
C PRO A 59 7.35 15.11 1.60
N TRP A 60 8.01 14.26 2.37
CA TRP A 60 7.46 12.99 2.85
C TRP A 60 7.83 12.75 4.31
N ARG A 61 7.14 11.78 4.93
CA ARG A 61 7.40 11.29 6.29
C ARG A 61 7.31 9.77 6.31
N GLU A 62 8.07 9.12 7.18
CA GLU A 62 7.92 7.67 7.40
C GLU A 62 6.48 7.34 7.81
N PHE A 63 5.98 6.18 7.40
CA PHE A 63 4.61 5.76 7.70
C PHE A 63 4.36 5.72 9.22
N GLU A 64 5.31 5.19 10.00
CA GLU A 64 5.27 5.12 11.46
C GLU A 64 5.20 6.49 12.16
N ALA A 65 5.64 7.56 11.49
CA ALA A 65 5.57 8.90 12.07
C ALA A 65 4.18 9.53 11.92
N VAL A 66 3.29 8.93 11.13
CA VAL A 66 1.96 9.45 10.76
C VAL A 66 0.83 8.49 11.13
N ALA A 67 1.13 7.19 11.24
CA ALA A 67 0.25 6.14 11.77
C ALA A 67 0.11 6.22 13.29
#